data_AF-A0A3S1RET1-F1
#
_entry.id   AF-A0A3S1RET1-F1
#
_cell.length_a   1.000
_cell.length_b   1.000
_cell.length_c   1.000
_cell.angle_alpha   90.00
_cell.angle_beta   90.00
_cell.angle_gamma   90.00
#
_symmetry.space_group_name_H-M   'P 1'
#
loop_
_entity.id
_entity.type
_entity.pdbx_description
1 polymer ?
#
loop_
_entity_poly.entity_id
_entity_poly.type
_entity_poly.pdbx_seq_one_letter_code
_entity_poly.pdbx_strand_id
1 'polypeptide(L)'
;MNQMRRDTLASCLAFAVAMAVAGPTAGNAFADPDTLTLEDASGKAIQTLTVEQLKTEFPQQTYDTRTPWTKEDEKIVYRGPLLKDIWAKTGLANVAKVKVVAYDDFVSELRMDEIQSYAPILAVERQCTKDDRSQGRCKGDQQFRPITMNE
;
A
#
# COMPACT_ATOMS: atom_id res chain seq x y z
N MET A 1 -52.28 -8.43 -60.71
CA MET A 1 -50.88 -8.14 -61.13
C MET A 1 -50.01 -8.50 -59.94
N ASN A 2 -49.64 -9.76 -59.71
CA ASN A 2 -48.70 -10.62 -60.43
C ASN A 2 -47.31 -9.99 -60.60
N GLN A 3 -46.31 -10.66 -60.00
CA GLN A 3 -44.84 -10.47 -59.99
C GLN A 3 -44.33 -10.21 -58.56
N MET A 4 -43.31 -10.86 -58.04
CA MET A 4 -42.39 -11.88 -58.54
C MET A 4 -41.74 -12.46 -57.27
N ARG A 5 -41.89 -13.75 -56.98
CA ARG A 5 -41.00 -14.46 -56.07
C ARG A 5 -39.81 -14.93 -56.90
N ARG A 6 -38.64 -14.37 -56.63
CA ARG A 6 -37.36 -14.85 -57.16
C ARG A 6 -36.54 -15.32 -55.98
N ASP A 7 -36.32 -16.62 -55.97
CA ASP A 7 -35.49 -17.35 -55.04
C ASP A 7 -34.03 -16.91 -55.20
N THR A 8 -33.40 -16.53 -54.09
CA THR A 8 -31.95 -16.41 -54.03
C THR A 8 -31.47 -17.22 -52.84
N LEU A 9 -30.90 -18.38 -53.18
CA LEU A 9 -30.09 -19.23 -52.29
C LEU A 9 -28.92 -18.40 -51.75
N ALA A 10 -29.01 -17.94 -50.52
CA ALA A 10 -27.89 -17.37 -49.79
C ALA A 10 -27.26 -18.47 -48.92
N SER A 11 -26.17 -19.02 -49.43
CA SER A 11 -25.28 -19.94 -48.71
C SER A 11 -24.67 -19.21 -47.51
N CYS A 12 -25.22 -19.43 -46.31
CA CYS A 12 -24.64 -18.90 -45.08
C CYS A 12 -23.47 -19.79 -44.65
N LEU A 13 -22.25 -19.40 -45.02
CA LEU A 13 -21.03 -19.85 -44.33
C LEU A 13 -21.13 -19.41 -42.87
N ALA A 14 -21.33 -20.36 -41.96
CA ALA A 14 -21.23 -20.14 -40.53
C ALA A 14 -19.75 -19.97 -40.14
N PHE A 15 -19.28 -18.73 -40.03
CA PHE A 15 -18.05 -18.42 -39.32
C PHE A 15 -18.36 -18.38 -37.82
N ALA A 16 -17.98 -19.43 -37.10
CA ALA A 16 -18.00 -19.45 -35.65
C ALA A 16 -16.90 -18.50 -35.13
N VAL A 17 -17.28 -17.29 -34.72
CA VAL A 17 -16.39 -16.37 -34.00
C VAL A 17 -16.27 -16.90 -32.57
N ALA A 18 -15.15 -17.54 -32.25
CA ALA A 18 -14.76 -17.81 -30.88
C ALA A 18 -14.37 -16.48 -30.22
N MET A 19 -15.32 -15.84 -29.53
CA MET A 19 -15.03 -14.74 -28.61
C MET A 19 -14.24 -15.31 -27.42
N ALA A 20 -12.92 -15.21 -27.48
CA ALA A 20 -12.09 -15.29 -26.29
C ALA A 20 -12.42 -14.07 -25.42
N VAL A 21 -13.26 -14.28 -24.41
CA VAL A 21 -13.45 -13.32 -23.31
C VAL A 21 -12.13 -13.26 -22.55
N ALA A 22 -11.26 -12.34 -22.93
CA ALA A 22 -10.18 -11.87 -22.09
C ALA A 22 -10.83 -11.20 -20.88
N GLY A 23 -11.03 -11.97 -19.80
CA GLY A 23 -11.36 -11.39 -18.51
C GLY A 23 -10.24 -10.43 -18.09
N PRO A 24 -10.54 -9.27 -17.49
CA PRO A 24 -9.50 -8.41 -16.98
C PRO A 24 -8.76 -9.18 -15.88
N THR A 25 -7.46 -9.42 -16.09
CA THR A 25 -6.54 -9.75 -15.01
C THR A 25 -6.40 -8.48 -14.18
N ALA A 26 -7.27 -8.31 -13.19
CA ALA A 26 -7.11 -7.30 -12.17
C ALA A 26 -5.97 -7.72 -11.24
N GLY A 27 -4.73 -7.57 -11.71
CA GLY A 27 -3.62 -7.36 -10.81
C GLY A 27 -3.69 -5.91 -10.38
N ASN A 28 -4.06 -5.65 -9.12
CA ASN A 28 -3.88 -4.34 -8.52
C ASN A 28 -2.37 -4.12 -8.38
N ALA A 29 -1.72 -3.67 -9.46
CA ALA A 29 -0.36 -3.17 -9.36
C ALA A 29 -0.41 -1.92 -8.47
N PHE A 30 0.16 -1.99 -7.27
CA PHE A 30 0.38 -0.81 -6.44
C PHE A 30 1.23 0.18 -7.24
N ALA A 31 0.66 1.33 -7.59
CA ALA A 31 1.20 2.18 -8.64
C ALA A 31 2.42 3.00 -8.19
N ASP A 32 2.54 3.30 -6.89
CA ASP A 32 3.58 4.18 -6.35
C ASP A 32 4.03 3.72 -4.94
N PRO A 33 5.30 3.29 -4.76
CA PRO A 33 5.83 2.85 -3.46
C PRO A 33 5.92 3.99 -2.42
N ASP A 34 5.80 5.25 -2.82
CA ASP A 34 5.85 6.43 -1.93
C ASP A 34 4.45 6.91 -1.49
N THR A 35 3.42 6.09 -1.71
CA THR A 35 2.04 6.39 -1.30
C THR A 35 1.43 5.29 -0.42
N LEU A 36 0.60 5.71 0.53
CA LEU A 36 -0.28 4.86 1.31
C LEU A 36 -1.72 5.07 0.85
N THR A 37 -2.37 4.03 0.36
CA THR A 37 -3.81 4.06 0.07
C THR A 37 -4.59 3.37 1.18
N LEU A 38 -5.59 4.07 1.71
CA LEU A 38 -6.56 3.56 2.67
C LEU A 38 -7.81 3.13 1.90
N GLU A 39 -8.22 1.88 2.06
CA GLU A 39 -9.35 1.30 1.34
C GLU A 39 -10.46 0.84 2.30
N ASP A 40 -11.69 0.83 1.81
CA ASP A 40 -12.78 0.14 2.50
C ASP A 40 -12.75 -1.37 2.24
N ALA A 41 -13.67 -2.12 2.86
CA ALA A 41 -13.73 -3.57 2.73
C ALA A 41 -14.05 -4.06 1.29
N SER A 42 -14.49 -3.18 0.40
CA SER A 42 -14.74 -3.49 -1.02
C SER A 42 -13.51 -3.26 -1.91
N GLY A 43 -12.40 -2.76 -1.33
CA GLY A 43 -11.20 -2.37 -2.08
C GLY A 43 -11.32 -0.99 -2.73
N LYS A 44 -12.31 -0.19 -2.33
CA LYS A 44 -12.45 1.17 -2.83
C LYS A 44 -11.55 2.10 -2.02
N ALA A 45 -10.69 2.84 -2.73
CA ALA A 45 -9.87 3.89 -2.13
C ALA A 45 -10.73 4.97 -1.46
N ILE A 46 -10.47 5.20 -0.18
CA ILE A 46 -11.05 6.27 0.65
C ILE A 46 -10.14 7.49 0.60
N GLN A 47 -8.82 7.26 0.74
CA GLN A 47 -7.81 8.29 0.77
C GLN A 47 -6.46 7.74 0.32
N THR A 48 -5.67 8.55 -0.36
CA THR A 48 -4.27 8.27 -0.63
C THR A 48 -3.42 9.37 0.01
N LEU A 49 -2.39 8.98 0.74
CA LEU A 49 -1.48 9.85 1.48
C LEU A 49 -0.07 9.65 0.93
N THR A 50 0.63 10.75 0.65
CA THR A 50 2.07 10.71 0.36
C THR A 50 2.88 10.58 1.65
N VAL A 51 4.14 10.12 1.55
CA VAL A 51 5.08 10.12 2.69
C VAL A 51 5.20 11.51 3.34
N GLU A 52 5.18 12.59 2.56
CA GLU A 52 5.27 13.95 3.12
C GLU A 52 4.02 14.33 3.92
N GLN A 53 2.83 13.90 3.48
CA GLN A 53 1.60 14.09 4.26
C GLN A 53 1.62 13.27 5.55
N LEU A 54 2.12 12.03 5.51
CA LEU A 54 2.30 11.20 6.71
C LEU A 54 3.21 11.86 7.75
N LYS A 55 4.22 12.63 7.30
CA LYS A 55 5.15 13.36 8.17
C LYS A 55 4.58 14.66 8.73
N THR A 56 3.76 15.36 7.95
CA THR A 56 3.35 16.75 8.27
C THR A 56 1.94 16.87 8.82
N GLU A 57 1.03 15.97 8.45
CA GLU A 57 -0.37 16.01 8.90
C GLU A 57 -0.62 15.27 10.21
N PHE A 58 0.37 14.50 10.70
CA PHE A 58 0.21 13.61 11.85
C PHE A 58 1.31 13.82 12.90
N PRO A 59 0.99 13.70 14.20
CA PRO A 59 2.00 13.69 15.26
C PRO A 59 2.98 12.52 15.07
N GLN A 60 4.28 12.85 14.96
CA GLN A 60 5.32 11.85 14.79
C GLN A 60 5.71 11.23 16.14
N GLN A 61 5.78 9.91 16.19
CA GLN A 61 6.29 9.13 17.32
C GLN A 61 7.66 8.55 16.97
N THR A 62 8.47 8.27 17.99
CA THR A 62 9.81 7.68 17.81
C THR A 62 9.95 6.46 18.71
N TYR A 63 10.19 5.29 18.12
CA TYR A 63 10.36 4.03 18.84
C TYR A 63 11.76 3.45 18.61
N ASP A 64 12.41 3.05 19.72
CA ASP A 64 13.59 2.16 19.70
C ASP A 64 13.05 0.73 19.53
N THR A 65 13.44 0.07 18.44
CA THR A 65 13.01 -1.28 18.12
C THR A 65 14.20 -2.22 18.09
N ARG A 66 13.99 -3.42 18.63
CA ARG A 66 14.93 -4.53 18.55
C ARG A 66 14.22 -5.67 17.86
N THR A 67 14.77 -6.13 16.75
CA THR A 67 14.29 -7.36 16.12
C THR A 67 15.19 -8.52 16.55
N PRO A 68 14.67 -9.76 16.63
CA PRO A 68 15.46 -10.93 17.01
C PRO A 68 16.66 -11.22 16.10
N TRP A 69 16.68 -10.64 14.89
CA TRP A 69 17.75 -10.79 13.89
C TRP A 69 18.68 -9.56 13.81
N THR A 70 18.39 -8.49 14.56
CA THR A 70 19.31 -7.37 14.76
C THR A 70 20.40 -7.80 15.75
N LYS A 71 21.65 -7.33 15.56
CA LYS A 71 22.72 -7.60 16.53
C LYS A 71 22.33 -7.08 17.92
N GLU A 72 22.78 -7.75 18.98
CA GLU A 72 22.34 -7.47 20.36
C GLU A 72 22.60 -6.02 20.81
N ASP A 73 23.62 -5.38 20.24
CA ASP A 73 24.04 -4.01 20.48
C ASP A 73 23.49 -3.00 19.46
N GLU A 74 22.89 -3.46 18.37
CA GLU A 74 22.36 -2.61 17.33
C GLU A 74 20.95 -2.12 17.70
N LYS A 75 20.86 -0.81 17.96
CA LYS A 75 19.60 -0.11 18.21
C LYS A 75 19.14 0.55 16.92
N ILE A 76 17.90 0.25 16.51
CA ILE A 76 17.29 0.88 15.35
C ILE A 76 16.09 1.70 15.84
N VAL A 77 16.22 3.01 15.69
CA VAL A 77 15.20 3.97 16.07
C VAL A 77 14.42 4.38 14.82
N TYR A 78 13.11 4.15 14.84
CA TYR A 78 12.19 4.51 13.76
C TYR A 78 11.31 5.68 14.15
N ARG A 79 10.87 6.46 13.16
CA ARG A 79 9.95 7.58 13.32
C ARG A 79 8.80 7.51 12.33
N GLY A 80 7.61 7.79 12.83
CA GLY A 80 6.39 7.81 12.03
C GLY A 80 5.13 8.09 12.85
N PRO A 81 3.99 8.34 12.19
CA PRO A 81 2.71 8.51 12.86
C PRO A 81 2.17 7.20 13.45
N LEU A 82 1.29 7.31 14.46
CA LEU A 82 0.56 6.15 14.97
C LEU A 82 -0.43 5.64 13.93
N LEU A 83 -0.49 4.32 13.74
CA LEU A 83 -1.40 3.69 12.80
C LEU A 83 -2.88 3.99 13.14
N LYS A 84 -3.20 4.10 14.42
CA LYS A 84 -4.55 4.47 14.89
C LYS A 84 -4.99 5.86 14.41
N ASP A 85 -4.05 6.81 14.34
CA ASP A 85 -4.34 8.20 13.98
C ASP A 85 -4.51 8.33 12.47
N ILE A 86 -3.73 7.57 11.69
CA ILE A 86 -3.95 7.42 10.24
C ILE A 86 -5.32 6.79 9.98
N TRP A 87 -5.64 5.68 10.66
CA TRP A 87 -6.91 4.99 10.47
C TRP A 87 -8.11 5.90 10.79
N ALA A 88 -8.00 6.74 11.82
CA ALA A 88 -9.04 7.68 12.19
C ALA A 88 -9.43 8.67 11.06
N LYS A 89 -8.53 8.96 10.10
CA LYS A 89 -8.86 9.81 8.93
C LYS A 89 -9.84 9.17 7.95
N THR A 90 -9.99 7.85 7.97
CA THR A 90 -10.95 7.15 7.09
C THR A 90 -12.41 7.44 7.47
N GLY A 91 -12.67 7.87 8.71
CA GLY A 91 -14.02 7.94 9.27
C GLY A 91 -14.66 6.56 9.53
N LEU A 92 -13.95 5.46 9.25
CA LEU A 92 -14.42 4.10 9.51
C LEU A 92 -14.18 3.73 10.98
N ALA A 93 -15.23 3.87 11.78
CA ALA A 93 -15.25 3.40 13.15
C ALA A 93 -15.56 1.90 13.23
N ASN A 94 -15.15 1.26 14.35
CA ASN A 94 -15.60 -0.07 14.76
C ASN A 94 -15.24 -1.24 13.83
N VAL A 95 -14.09 -1.19 13.15
CA VAL A 95 -13.55 -2.37 12.47
C VAL A 95 -12.90 -3.32 13.48
N ALA A 96 -12.97 -4.63 13.24
CA ALA A 96 -12.30 -5.61 14.11
C ALA A 96 -10.80 -5.75 13.79
N LYS A 97 -10.43 -5.54 12.52
CA LYS A 97 -9.07 -5.71 12.01
C LYS A 97 -8.80 -4.80 10.82
N VAL A 98 -7.52 -4.52 10.59
CA VAL A 98 -7.00 -3.80 9.43
C VAL A 98 -6.07 -4.73 8.66
N LYS A 99 -6.21 -4.75 7.33
CA LYS A 99 -5.26 -5.40 6.42
C LYS A 99 -4.21 -4.37 6.01
N VAL A 100 -2.95 -4.74 6.12
CA VAL A 100 -1.82 -3.97 5.60
C VAL A 100 -1.25 -4.76 4.44
N VAL A 101 -1.21 -4.14 3.27
CA VAL A 101 -0.65 -4.74 2.05
C VAL A 101 0.57 -3.93 1.64
N ALA A 102 1.71 -4.59 1.54
CA ALA A 102 2.94 -4.00 1.08
C ALA A 102 3.01 -3.96 -0.46
N TYR A 103 3.98 -3.20 -0.98
CA TYR A 103 4.19 -3.03 -2.42
C TYR A 103 4.46 -4.36 -3.16
N ASP A 104 5.03 -5.35 -2.47
CA ASP A 104 5.33 -6.69 -2.99
C ASP A 104 4.20 -7.72 -2.76
N ASP A 105 2.97 -7.24 -2.54
CA ASP A 105 1.78 -8.03 -2.23
C ASP A 105 1.86 -8.82 -0.90
N PHE A 106 2.85 -8.55 -0.05
CA PHE A 106 2.86 -9.14 1.28
C PHE A 106 1.70 -8.57 2.11
N VAL A 107 0.85 -9.46 2.62
CA VAL A 107 -0.33 -9.08 3.42
C VAL A 107 -0.13 -9.47 4.88
N SER A 108 -0.41 -8.52 5.77
CA SER A 108 -0.55 -8.76 7.20
C SER A 108 -1.90 -8.27 7.72
N GLU A 109 -2.41 -8.92 8.76
CA GLU A 109 -3.63 -8.49 9.46
C GLU A 109 -3.29 -8.06 10.88
N LEU A 110 -3.75 -6.87 11.27
CA LEU A 110 -3.61 -6.34 12.62
C LEU A 110 -4.99 -6.22 13.25
N ARG A 111 -5.18 -6.78 14.45
CA ARG A 111 -6.44 -6.58 15.17
C ARG A 111 -6.48 -5.19 15.81
N MET A 112 -7.68 -4.62 15.94
CA MET A 112 -7.81 -3.28 16.52
C MET A 112 -7.45 -3.22 18.00
N ASP A 113 -7.62 -4.30 18.76
CA ASP A 113 -7.15 -4.40 20.15
C ASP A 113 -5.61 -4.36 20.24
N GLU A 114 -4.91 -4.97 19.30
CA GLU A 114 -3.45 -4.89 19.19
C GLU A 114 -2.98 -3.49 18.82
N ILE A 115 -3.65 -2.84 17.85
CA ILE A 115 -3.34 -1.45 17.47
C ILE A 115 -3.52 -0.51 18.67
N GLN A 116 -4.54 -0.73 19.50
CA GLN A 116 -4.77 0.06 20.70
C GLN A 116 -3.74 -0.24 21.81
N SER A 117 -3.40 -1.52 22.01
CA SER A 117 -2.55 -1.96 23.12
C SER A 117 -1.07 -1.68 22.88
N TYR A 118 -0.60 -1.88 21.65
CA TYR A 118 0.82 -1.76 21.28
C TYR A 118 1.15 -0.44 20.58
N ALA A 119 0.13 0.33 20.19
CA ALA A 119 0.29 1.63 19.55
C ALA A 119 1.32 1.64 18.40
N PRO A 120 1.19 0.74 17.39
CA PRO A 120 2.18 0.64 16.32
C PRO A 120 2.25 1.94 15.52
N ILE A 121 3.45 2.23 15.01
CA ILE A 121 3.70 3.34 14.09
C ILE A 121 3.77 2.83 12.65
N LEU A 122 3.34 3.65 11.70
CA LEU A 122 3.75 3.50 10.31
C LEU A 122 5.09 4.24 10.15
N ALA A 123 6.20 3.51 10.28
CA ALA A 123 7.52 4.11 10.17
C ALA A 123 7.79 4.63 8.76
N VAL A 124 8.17 5.90 8.63
CA VAL A 124 8.54 6.57 7.37
C VAL A 124 9.99 7.02 7.35
N GLU A 125 10.62 7.09 8.53
CA GLU A 125 12.01 7.46 8.70
C GLU A 125 12.70 6.55 9.72
N ARG A 126 14.02 6.47 9.61
CA ARG A 126 14.89 5.85 10.61
C ARG A 126 16.00 6.80 11.03
N GLN A 127 16.49 6.63 12.26
CA GLN A 127 17.57 7.44 12.80
C GLN A 127 18.86 7.23 12.00
N CYS A 128 19.55 8.33 11.72
CA CYS A 128 20.84 8.36 11.05
C CYS A 128 21.92 7.70 11.92
N THR A 129 22.56 6.67 11.39
CA THR A 129 23.73 6.01 11.97
C THR A 129 25.04 6.73 11.61
N LYS A 130 26.17 6.23 12.14
CA LYS A 130 27.50 6.69 11.70
C LYS A 130 27.78 6.29 10.26
N ASP A 131 27.34 5.10 9.86
CA ASP A 131 27.52 4.58 8.50
C ASP A 131 26.69 5.35 7.48
N ASP A 132 25.48 5.76 7.85
CA ASP A 132 24.67 6.64 6.98
C ASP A 132 25.39 7.97 6.70
N ARG A 133 26.10 8.52 7.69
CA ARG A 133 26.85 9.76 7.51
C ARG A 133 28.11 9.54 6.68
N SER A 134 28.85 8.45 6.92
CA SER A 134 30.06 8.15 6.14
C SER A 134 29.75 7.88 4.66
N GLN A 135 28.55 7.38 4.37
CA GLN A 135 28.07 7.14 3.00
C GLN A 135 27.26 8.30 2.41
N GLY A 136 27.13 9.43 3.13
CA GLY A 136 26.40 10.60 2.64
C GLY A 136 24.87 10.45 2.59
N ARG A 137 24.30 9.39 3.17
CA ARG A 137 22.85 9.18 3.31
C ARG A 137 22.21 10.15 4.32
N CYS A 138 22.98 10.64 5.28
CA CYS A 138 22.58 11.70 6.21
C CYS A 138 23.57 12.86 6.17
N LYS A 139 23.06 14.10 6.23
CA LYS A 139 23.86 15.33 6.17
C LYS A 139 24.02 15.96 7.55
N GLY A 140 25.23 16.39 7.90
CA GLY A 140 25.49 17.20 9.09
C GLY A 140 24.83 16.65 10.38
N ASP A 141 23.98 17.47 10.98
CA ASP A 141 23.22 17.18 12.21
C ASP A 141 21.84 16.53 11.96
N GLN A 142 21.55 16.12 10.72
CA GLN A 142 20.34 15.37 10.39
C GLN A 142 20.21 14.14 11.29
N GLN A 143 19.10 14.07 12.00
CA GLN A 143 18.84 13.01 12.97
C GLN A 143 18.15 11.79 12.34
N PHE A 144 17.32 11.99 11.33
CA PHE A 144 16.53 10.95 10.68
C PHE A 144 16.62 11.06 9.16
N ARG A 145 16.53 9.93 8.49
CA ARG A 145 16.45 9.83 7.03
C ARG A 145 15.25 8.98 6.60
N PRO A 146 14.74 9.15 5.36
CA PRO A 146 13.74 8.26 4.81
C PRO A 146 14.19 6.79 4.85
N ILE A 147 13.22 5.90 5.05
CA ILE A 147 13.39 4.46 4.80
C ILE A 147 13.24 4.26 3.29
N THR A 148 14.17 3.53 2.67
CA THR A 148 14.15 3.25 1.23
C THR A 148 14.02 1.75 0.99
N MET A 149 13.59 1.33 -0.21
CA MET A 149 13.44 -0.10 -0.53
C MET A 149 14.78 -0.87 -0.57
N ASN A 150 15.90 -0.18 -0.76
CA ASN A 150 17.23 -0.78 -0.91
C ASN A 150 18.00 -0.84 0.42
N GLU A 151 17.29 -0.98 1.54
CA GLU A 151 17.90 -1.19 2.87
C GLU A 151 18.66 -2.52 2.96
#